data_AF-A0A7S2KP35-F1
#
_entry.id   AF-A0A7S2KP35-F1
#
_cell.length_a   1.000
_cell.length_b   1.000
_cell.length_c   1.000
_cell.angle_alpha   90.00
_cell.angle_beta   90.00
_cell.angle_gamma   90.00
#
_symmetry.space_group_name_H-M   'P 1'
#
loop_
_entity.id
_entity.type
_entity.pdbx_description
1 polymer ?
#
loop_
_entity_poly.entity_id
_entity_poly.type
_entity_poly.pdbx_seq_one_letter_code
_entity_poly.pdbx_strand_id
1 'polypeptide(L)'
;MDFNCSPDKVACKTMTIEQLKSSGISWRHGAWEYGGRGGQPMWPGGAPGCRDACNKDPGCYHWVFDCKDWGCKLYSNGGYEEDGSKQFGRDYCFLGDIDRKVEL
;
A
#
# COMPACT_ATOMS: atom_id res chain seq x y z
N MET A 1 21.75 3.24 -15.29
CA MET A 1 21.56 1.76 -15.37
C MET A 1 20.06 1.60 -15.44
N ASP A 2 19.51 1.65 -16.63
CA ASP A 2 18.07 1.78 -16.84
C ASP A 2 17.60 0.58 -17.65
N PHE A 3 16.94 -0.35 -16.95
CA PHE A 3 15.99 -1.27 -17.56
C PHE A 3 14.65 -1.09 -16.85
N ASN A 4 13.82 -0.32 -17.52
CA ASN A 4 12.41 -0.05 -17.26
C ASN A 4 11.58 -1.34 -17.38
N CYS A 5 11.70 -2.26 -16.43
CA CYS A 5 10.86 -3.45 -16.34
C CYS A 5 10.23 -3.47 -14.95
N SER A 6 8.93 -3.14 -14.88
CA SER A 6 8.18 -3.31 -13.65
C SER A 6 8.17 -4.80 -13.26
N PRO A 7 8.47 -5.16 -12.01
CA PRO A 7 8.59 -6.55 -11.59
C PRO A 7 7.23 -7.24 -11.66
N ASP A 8 7.20 -8.54 -11.95
CA ASP A 8 5.97 -9.30 -11.74
C ASP A 8 5.50 -9.22 -10.27
N LYS A 9 4.25 -9.61 -10.01
CA LYS A 9 3.64 -9.51 -8.68
C LYS A 9 4.41 -10.26 -7.59
N VAL A 10 5.12 -11.34 -7.92
CA VAL A 10 5.88 -12.15 -6.96
C VAL A 10 7.17 -11.43 -6.60
N ALA A 11 7.91 -10.95 -7.61
CA ALA A 11 9.10 -10.14 -7.39
C ALA A 11 8.75 -8.83 -6.64
N CYS A 12 7.66 -8.15 -7.04
CA CYS A 12 7.15 -6.98 -6.35
C CYS A 12 6.86 -7.25 -4.87
N LYS A 13 6.19 -8.38 -4.57
CA LYS A 13 5.84 -8.76 -3.19
C LYS A 13 7.10 -8.96 -2.34
N THR A 14 8.08 -9.70 -2.84
CA THR A 14 9.35 -9.93 -2.14
C THR A 14 10.08 -8.62 -1.86
N MET A 15 10.25 -7.78 -2.87
CA MET A 15 10.92 -6.48 -2.73
C MET A 15 10.18 -5.57 -1.75
N THR A 16 8.84 -5.54 -1.81
CA THR A 16 8.01 -4.71 -0.93
C THR A 16 8.13 -5.15 0.53
N ILE A 17 8.13 -6.47 0.80
CA ILE A 17 8.34 -7.02 2.14
C ILE A 17 9.70 -6.59 2.71
N GLU A 18 10.76 -6.72 1.91
CA GLU A 18 12.11 -6.33 2.33
C GLU A 18 12.20 -4.83 2.63
N GLN A 19 11.64 -4.00 1.76
CA GLN A 19 11.61 -2.55 1.93
C GLN A 19 10.84 -2.14 3.19
N LEU A 20 9.61 -2.62 3.36
CA LEU A 20 8.78 -2.29 4.52
C LEU A 20 9.43 -2.73 5.84
N LYS A 21 10.05 -3.93 5.87
CA LYS A 21 10.81 -4.41 7.03
C LYS A 21 12.02 -3.53 7.32
N SER A 22 12.80 -3.17 6.31
CA SER A 22 13.99 -2.33 6.47
C SER A 22 13.66 -0.91 6.96
N SER A 23 12.48 -0.40 6.59
CA SER A 23 11.99 0.92 6.99
C SER A 23 11.22 0.92 8.31
N GLY A 24 10.96 -0.24 8.91
CA GLY A 24 10.16 -0.36 10.14
C GLY A 24 8.70 0.08 9.98
N ILE A 25 8.18 0.09 8.75
CA ILE A 25 6.78 0.47 8.46
C ILE A 25 5.89 -0.72 8.84
N SER A 26 4.84 -0.48 9.63
CA SER A 26 3.83 -1.49 9.95
C SER A 26 2.89 -1.71 8.76
N TRP A 27 2.59 -2.97 8.45
CA TRP A 27 1.73 -3.35 7.34
C TRP A 27 1.05 -4.69 7.56
N ARG A 28 0.01 -4.94 6.75
CA ARG A 28 -0.78 -6.17 6.72
C ARG A 28 -1.03 -6.55 5.25
N HIS A 29 -1.27 -7.83 4.96
CA HIS A 29 -1.84 -8.18 3.65
C HIS A 29 -3.35 -7.98 3.69
N GLY A 30 -3.93 -7.41 2.64
CA GLY A 30 -5.37 -7.16 2.58
C GLY A 30 -5.75 -6.03 1.65
N ALA A 31 -7.00 -5.59 1.76
CA ALA A 31 -7.49 -4.38 1.12
C ALA A 31 -8.22 -3.49 2.14
N TRP A 32 -8.48 -2.24 1.75
CA TRP A 32 -9.36 -1.34 2.48
C TRP A 32 -10.62 -1.12 1.65
N GLU A 33 -11.78 -1.27 2.28
CA GLU A 33 -13.08 -1.07 1.65
C GLU A 33 -13.77 0.18 2.17
N TYR A 34 -14.40 0.91 1.24
CA TYR A 34 -15.00 2.23 1.43
C TYR A 34 -14.00 3.34 1.80
N GLY A 35 -14.43 4.60 1.72
CA GLY A 35 -13.56 5.76 2.03
C GLY A 35 -12.46 6.05 1.01
N GLY A 36 -12.55 5.47 -0.20
CA GLY A 36 -11.54 5.66 -1.25
C GLY A 36 -11.40 7.12 -1.67
N ARG A 37 -10.16 7.60 -1.72
CA ARG A 37 -9.78 8.96 -2.12
C ARG A 37 -9.16 9.04 -3.51
N GLY A 38 -9.03 7.90 -4.17
CA GLY A 38 -8.37 7.75 -5.47
C GLY A 38 -7.12 6.89 -5.38
N GLY A 39 -6.47 6.73 -6.53
CA GLY A 39 -5.23 5.96 -6.61
C GLY A 39 -4.34 6.44 -7.75
N GLN A 40 -3.06 6.08 -7.65
CA GLN A 40 -2.01 6.44 -8.58
C GLN A 40 -1.01 5.30 -8.71
N PRO A 41 -0.35 5.11 -9.87
CA PRO A 41 0.77 4.20 -9.98
C PRO A 41 1.88 4.59 -8.98
N MET A 42 2.47 3.61 -8.31
CA MET A 42 3.52 3.81 -7.31
C MET A 42 4.71 2.89 -7.59
N TRP A 43 5.14 2.84 -8.86
CA TRP A 43 6.39 2.19 -9.25
C TRP A 43 7.25 3.14 -10.10
N PRO A 44 8.57 3.25 -9.81
CA PRO A 44 9.27 2.71 -8.65
C PRO A 44 8.91 3.50 -7.37
N GLY A 45 8.64 2.81 -6.26
CA GLY A 45 8.31 3.46 -4.98
C GLY A 45 7.62 2.51 -3.99
N GLY A 46 6.81 1.60 -4.52
CA GLY A 46 6.18 0.52 -3.76
C GLY A 46 5.26 1.00 -2.64
N ALA A 47 5.02 0.11 -1.68
CA ALA A 47 4.28 0.42 -0.47
C ALA A 47 4.87 1.58 0.36
N PRO A 48 6.20 1.74 0.51
CA PRO A 48 6.77 2.91 1.19
C PRO A 48 6.35 4.24 0.55
N GLY A 49 6.40 4.33 -0.80
CA GLY A 49 5.93 5.49 -1.53
C GLY A 49 4.43 5.74 -1.34
N CYS A 50 3.63 4.68 -1.24
CA CYS A 50 2.19 4.79 -0.98
C CYS A 50 1.89 5.32 0.43
N ARG A 51 2.60 4.81 1.45
CA ARG A 51 2.55 5.32 2.83
C ARG A 51 2.95 6.80 2.89
N ASP A 52 4.01 7.19 2.20
CA ASP A 52 4.46 8.58 2.15
C ASP A 52 3.44 9.51 1.48
N ALA A 53 2.81 9.05 0.39
CA ALA A 53 1.73 9.78 -0.25
C ALA A 53 0.53 9.96 0.70
N CYS A 54 0.15 8.92 1.44
CA CYS A 54 -0.92 9.00 2.43
C CYS A 54 -0.58 9.99 3.57
N ASN A 55 0.64 9.95 4.11
CA ASN A 55 1.06 10.87 5.17
C ASN A 55 1.08 12.36 4.71
N LYS A 56 1.25 12.61 3.41
CA LYS A 56 1.19 13.96 2.82
C LYS A 56 -0.24 14.46 2.58
N ASP A 57 -1.22 13.57 2.44
CA ASP A 57 -2.64 13.93 2.29
C ASP A 57 -3.30 14.06 3.67
N PRO A 58 -3.72 15.27 4.11
CA PRO A 58 -4.42 15.47 5.39
C PRO A 58 -5.67 14.61 5.57
N GLY A 59 -6.33 14.21 4.48
CA GLY A 59 -7.53 13.38 4.53
C GLY A 59 -7.27 11.88 4.40
N CYS A 60 -6.02 11.44 4.24
CA CYS A 60 -5.67 10.02 4.16
C CYS A 60 -5.29 9.47 5.53
N TYR A 61 -5.81 8.26 5.81
CA TYR A 61 -5.65 7.52 7.06
C TYR A 61 -5.17 6.10 6.81
N HIS A 62 -5.56 5.51 5.67
CA HIS A 62 -5.16 4.16 5.28
C HIS A 62 -4.67 4.16 3.84
N TRP A 63 -3.72 3.28 3.54
CA TRP A 63 -3.14 3.12 2.21
C TRP A 63 -3.13 1.64 1.82
N VAL A 64 -3.26 1.37 0.52
CA VAL A 64 -3.11 0.03 -0.06
C VAL A 64 -2.20 0.12 -1.28
N PHE A 65 -1.15 -0.68 -1.31
CA PHE A 65 -0.31 -0.89 -2.48
C PHE A 65 -0.54 -2.30 -3.04
N ASP A 66 -0.92 -2.39 -4.31
CA ASP A 66 -1.22 -3.65 -4.99
C ASP A 66 -0.08 -4.04 -5.94
N CYS A 67 0.61 -5.15 -5.65
CA CYS A 67 1.69 -5.64 -6.49
C CYS A 67 1.23 -6.23 -7.84
N LYS A 68 -0.07 -6.40 -8.06
CA LYS A 68 -0.60 -6.91 -9.33
C LYS A 68 -0.58 -5.86 -10.44
N ASP A 69 -0.77 -4.58 -10.09
CA ASP A 69 -0.81 -3.44 -11.02
C ASP A 69 0.11 -2.28 -10.62
N TRP A 70 0.82 -2.43 -9.51
CA TRP A 70 1.65 -1.41 -8.86
C TRP A 70 0.89 -0.14 -8.47
N GLY A 71 -0.42 -0.26 -8.25
CA GLY A 71 -1.29 0.82 -7.84
C GLY A 71 -1.19 1.10 -6.35
N CYS A 72 -1.15 2.39 -6.00
CA CYS A 72 -1.37 2.89 -4.65
C CYS A 72 -2.77 3.49 -4.56
N LYS A 73 -3.56 3.04 -3.58
CA LYS A 73 -4.89 3.56 -3.26
C LYS A 73 -4.88 4.18 -1.88
N LEU A 74 -5.47 5.35 -1.76
CA LEU A 74 -5.54 6.13 -0.52
C LEU A 74 -6.97 6.13 0.02
N TYR A 75 -7.11 6.10 1.34
CA TYR A 75 -8.41 5.96 2.01
C TYR A 75 -8.53 6.92 3.19
N SER A 76 -9.72 7.47 3.38
CA SER A 76 -10.06 8.36 4.48
C SER A 76 -10.26 7.60 5.79
N ASN A 77 -10.45 8.34 6.89
CA ASN A 77 -10.84 7.76 8.18
C ASN A 77 -12.20 7.03 8.06
N GLY A 78 -12.25 5.77 8.46
CA GLY A 78 -13.43 4.89 8.37
C GLY A 78 -13.30 3.80 7.31
N GLY A 79 -14.37 3.03 7.10
CA GLY A 79 -14.31 1.80 6.29
C GLY A 79 -13.83 0.60 7.13
N TYR A 80 -13.47 -0.49 6.46
CA TYR A 80 -12.94 -1.68 7.12
C TYR A 80 -11.89 -2.41 6.29
N GLU A 81 -11.04 -3.17 6.99
CA GLU A 81 -10.05 -4.04 6.37
C GLU A 81 -10.68 -5.33 5.86
N GLU A 82 -10.32 -5.70 4.64
CA GLU A 82 -10.46 -7.07 4.17
C GLU A 82 -9.16 -7.85 4.36
N ASP A 83 -9.30 -9.15 4.65
CA ASP A 83 -8.19 -10.04 4.91
C ASP A 83 -7.25 -10.23 3.72
N GLY A 84 -6.05 -10.76 3.99
CA GLY A 84 -5.06 -11.13 2.98
C GLY A 84 -5.39 -12.41 2.19
N SER A 85 -6.66 -12.72 1.92
CA SER A 85 -7.05 -13.97 1.25
C SER A 85 -6.45 -14.12 -0.15
N LYS A 86 -5.88 -15.29 -0.41
CA LYS A 86 -5.32 -15.67 -1.72
C LYS A 86 -6.37 -15.79 -2.82
N GLN A 87 -7.63 -16.04 -2.48
CA GLN A 87 -8.71 -16.27 -3.45
C GLN A 87 -8.86 -15.09 -4.43
N PHE A 88 -8.58 -13.87 -3.95
CA PHE A 88 -8.68 -12.63 -4.74
C PHE A 88 -7.32 -11.96 -4.95
N GLY A 89 -6.24 -12.66 -4.63
CA GLY A 89 -4.88 -12.13 -4.68
C GLY A 89 -4.62 -10.96 -3.72
N ARG A 90 -5.40 -10.84 -2.62
CA ARG A 90 -5.15 -9.83 -1.58
C ARG A 90 -3.89 -10.13 -0.76
N ASP A 91 -3.32 -11.32 -0.92
CA ASP A 91 -1.98 -11.63 -0.44
C ASP A 91 -0.88 -10.93 -1.25
N TYR A 92 -1.19 -10.24 -2.34
CA TYR A 92 -0.27 -9.34 -3.06
C TYR A 92 -0.54 -7.85 -2.78
N CYS A 93 -1.52 -7.56 -1.93
CA CYS A 93 -1.89 -6.21 -1.54
C CYS A 93 -1.33 -5.94 -0.15
N PHE A 94 -0.62 -4.82 0.01
CA PHE A 94 -0.07 -4.35 1.26
C PHE A 94 -0.89 -3.18 1.73
N LEU A 95 -1.47 -3.28 2.92
CA LEU A 95 -2.18 -2.18 3.54
C LEU A 95 -1.49 -1.72 4.81
N GLY A 96 -1.72 -0.48 5.17
CA GLY A 96 -1.30 0.08 6.45
C GLY A 96 -1.97 1.41 6.74
N ASP A 97 -1.62 1.96 7.89
CA ASP A 97 -2.14 3.22 8.40
C ASP A 97 -1.10 4.33 8.25
N ILE A 98 -1.54 5.58 8.43
CA ILE A 98 -0.63 6.72 8.59
C ILE A 98 0.16 6.65 9.90
N ASP A 99 1.31 7.32 9.93
CA ASP A 99 2.19 7.37 11.11
C ASP A 99 1.91 8.59 11.99
N ARG A 100 1.08 9.52 11.49
CA ARG A 100 0.72 10.75 12.19
C ARG A 100 -0.18 10.38 13.36
N LYS A 101 0.04 11.02 14.52
CA LYS A 101 -0.91 10.93 15.63
C LYS A 101 -2.23 11.54 15.16
N VAL A 102 -3.27 10.72 15.06
CA VAL A 102 -4.63 11.20 14.89
C VAL A 102 -5.08 11.66 16.27
N GLU A 103 -5.20 12.98 16.47
CA GLU A 103 -5.93 13.50 17.62
C GLU A 103 -7.40 13.14 17.41
N LEU A 104 -7.93 12.30 18.31
CA LEU A 104 -9.33 11.85 18.34
C LEU A 104 -10.21 12.88 19.04
#